data_AF-A0A2E7AWJ3-F1
#
_entry.id   AF-A0A2E7AWJ3-F1
#
_cell.length_a   1.000
_cell.length_b   1.000
_cell.length_c   1.000
_cell.angle_alpha   90.00
_cell.angle_beta   90.00
_cell.angle_gamma   90.00
#
_symmetry.space_group_name_H-M   'P 1'
#
loop_
_entity.id
_entity.type
_entity.pdbx_description
1 polymer ?
#
loop_
_entity_poly.entity_id
_entity_poly.type
_entity_poly.pdbx_seq_one_letter_code
_entity_poly.pdbx_strand_id
1 'polypeptide(L)' 'MARQILQQCVDCGAWCLETTCPACGGKAQAAAPLKWSPEDHRANVRRQLNDVESPEWPQTIPTLPSLEEMRTGSQEQEEE' A
#
# COMPACT_ATOMS: atom_id res chain seq x y z
N MET A 1 21.17 -3.73 -11.04
CA MET A 1 19.95 -3.14 -10.46
C MET A 1 20.37 -2.14 -9.41
N ALA A 2 20.07 -0.85 -9.60
CA ALA A 2 20.36 0.16 -8.57
C ALA A 2 19.59 -0.23 -7.30
N ARG A 3 20.29 -0.54 -6.21
CA ARG A 3 19.66 -0.86 -4.94
C ARG A 3 19.07 0.42 -4.39
N GLN A 4 17.77 0.42 -4.12
CA GLN A 4 17.15 1.54 -3.43
C GLN A 4 17.75 1.65 -2.03
N ILE A 5 18.31 2.82 -1.71
CA ILE A 5 18.98 3.07 -0.42
C ILE A 5 17.94 3.47 0.63
N LEU A 6 16.93 4.25 0.26
CA LEU A 6 15.89 4.73 1.18
C LEU A 6 14.98 3.60 1.68
N GLN A 7 14.91 3.44 3.00
CA GLN A 7 14.07 2.48 3.70
C GLN A 7 12.99 3.19 4.52
N GLN A 8 11.88 2.50 4.77
CA GLN A 8 10.82 2.93 5.69
C GLN A 8 10.55 1.82 6.71
N CYS A 9 10.39 2.21 7.98
CA CYS A 9 10.03 1.29 9.05
C CYS A 9 8.58 0.82 8.91
N VAL A 10 8.35 -0.49 9.01
CA VAL A 10 7.01 -1.09 8.93
C VAL A 10 6.18 -0.78 10.18
N ASP A 11 6.83 -0.61 11.33
CA ASP A 11 6.15 -0.47 12.62
C ASP A 11 5.76 0.99 12.94
N CYS A 12 6.65 1.95 12.65
CA CYS A 12 6.44 3.36 12.99
C CYS A 12 6.38 4.31 11.78
N GLY A 13 6.65 3.82 10.56
CA GLY A 13 6.64 4.64 9.34
C GLY A 13 7.83 5.60 9.19
N ALA A 14 8.80 5.60 10.12
CA ALA A 14 9.98 6.47 10.05
C ALA A 14 10.89 6.11 8.87
N TRP A 15 11.47 7.13 8.26
CA TRP A 15 12.41 7.00 7.14
C TRP A 15 13.84 6.83 7.64
N CYS A 16 14.58 5.91 7.03
CA CYS A 16 15.98 5.66 7.36
C CYS A 16 16.75 5.09 6.15
N LEU A 17 18.07 4.96 6.31
CA LEU A 17 18.95 4.34 5.29
C LEU A 17 19.45 2.96 5.74
N GLU A 18 19.11 2.56 6.96
CA GLU A 18 19.51 1.31 7.59
C GLU A 18 18.37 0.29 7.51
N THR A 19 18.70 -0.99 7.74
CA THR A 19 17.70 -2.07 7.78
C THR A 19 17.00 -2.19 9.13
N THR A 20 17.55 -1.56 10.15
CA THR A 20 16.98 -1.45 11.49
C THR A 20 16.56 -0.01 11.70
N CYS A 21 15.34 0.22 12.18
CA CYS A 21 14.84 1.55 12.42
C CYS A 21 15.56 2.19 13.63
N PRO A 22 16.17 3.38 13.49
CA PRO A 22 16.84 4.05 14.61
C PRO A 22 15.86 4.65 15.64
N ALA A 23 14.57 4.80 15.28
CA ALA A 23 13.57 5.38 16.16
C ALA A 23 12.91 4.34 17.09
N CYS A 24 12.58 3.15 16.57
CA CYS A 24 11.86 2.13 17.33
C CYS A 24 12.58 0.77 17.42
N GLY A 25 13.69 0.56 16.71
CA GLY A 25 14.37 -0.74 16.62
C GLY A 25 13.68 -1.78 15.71
N GLY A 26 12.55 -1.42 15.12
CA GLY A 26 11.78 -2.26 14.19
C GLY A 26 12.48 -2.50 12.85
N LYS A 27 11.89 -3.37 12.02
CA LYS A 27 12.47 -3.72 10.71
C LYS A 27 12.12 -2.65 9.67
N ALA A 28 13.13 -2.12 9.00
CA ALA A 28 12.97 -1.21 7.87
C ALA A 28 13.08 -1.98 6.54
N GLN A 29 12.24 -1.61 5.57
CA GLN A 29 12.17 -2.21 4.24
C GLN A 29 12.26 -1.15 3.16
N ALA A 30 12.56 -1.55 1.93
CA ALA A 30 12.71 -0.62 0.81
C ALA A 30 11.41 0.16 0.62
N ALA A 31 11.52 1.48 0.61
CA ALA A 31 10.33 2.31 0.66
C ALA A 31 9.58 2.42 -0.68
N ALA A 32 10.23 2.12 -1.81
CA ALA A 32 9.53 2.19 -3.09
C ALA A 32 8.77 0.89 -3.30
N PRO A 33 7.57 0.98 -3.89
CA PRO A 33 6.79 -0.19 -4.23
C PRO A 33 7.52 -1.03 -5.27
N LEU A 34 7.18 -2.31 -5.31
CA LEU A 34 7.64 -3.20 -6.37
C LEU A 34 7.12 -2.71 -7.72
N LYS A 35 7.98 -2.69 -8.75
CA LYS A 35 7.57 -2.30 -10.09
C LYS A 35 6.51 -3.27 -10.62
N TRP A 36 5.35 -2.74 -11.00
CA TRP A 36 4.30 -3.50 -11.67
C TRP A 36 4.64 -3.73 -13.15
N SER A 37 4.30 -4.90 -13.68
CA SER A 37 4.37 -5.24 -15.11
C SER A 37 3.11 -6.01 -15.51
N PRO A 38 2.57 -5.77 -16.72
CA PRO A 38 1.42 -6.51 -17.23
C PRO A 38 1.62 -8.03 -17.25
N GLU A 39 2.85 -8.48 -17.52
CA GLU A 39 3.19 -9.88 -17.70
C GLU A 39 3.35 -10.66 -16.39
N ASP A 40 3.50 -9.97 -15.24
CA ASP A 40 3.89 -10.51 -13.92
C ASP A 40 3.69 -12.02 -13.73
N HIS A 41 4.72 -12.79 -14.11
CA HIS A 41 4.68 -14.25 -14.12
C HIS A 41 4.48 -14.87 -12.73
N ARG A 42 4.69 -14.11 -11.65
CA ARG A 42 4.54 -14.58 -10.26
C ARG A 42 3.28 -14.05 -9.59
N ALA A 43 2.37 -13.42 -10.34
CA ALA A 43 1.12 -12.90 -9.82
C ALA A 43 0.27 -14.01 -9.16
N ASN A 44 0.23 -15.21 -9.74
CA ASN A 44 -0.50 -16.35 -9.17
C ASN A 44 0.00 -16.72 -7.77
N VAL A 45 1.32 -16.84 -7.60
CA VAL A 45 1.94 -17.17 -6.30
C VAL A 45 1.64 -16.07 -5.27
N ARG A 46 1.71 -14.81 -5.67
CA ARG A 46 1.41 -13.68 -4.78
C ARG A 46 -0.06 -13.66 -4.34
N ARG A 47 -1.00 -14.01 -5.24
CA ARG A 47 -2.43 -14.12 -4.89
C ARG A 47 -2.70 -15.26 -3.91
N GLN A 48 -2.04 -16.40 -4.07
CA GLN A 48 -2.15 -17.53 -3.14
C GLN A 48 -1.59 -17.17 -1.75
N LEU A 49 -0.44 -16.49 -1.68
CA LEU A 49 0.14 -16.03 -0.41
C LEU A 49 -0.74 -15.05 0.36
N ASN A 50 -1.47 -14.20 -0.36
CA ASN A 50 -2.37 -13.20 0.20
C ASN A 50 -3.81 -13.70 0.38
N ASP A 51 -4.06 -14.98 0.09
CA ASP A 51 -5.39 -15.61 0.14
C ASP A 51 -6.50 -14.80 -0.56
N VAL A 52 -6.19 -14.28 -1.75
CA VAL A 52 -7.08 -13.38 -2.50
C VAL A 52 -8.38 -14.06 -2.95
N GLU A 53 -8.37 -15.40 -3.04
CA GLU A 53 -9.53 -16.20 -3.46
C GLU A 53 -10.53 -16.45 -2.31
N SER A 54 -10.17 -16.13 -1.06
CA SER A 54 -11.07 -16.27 0.09
C SER A 54 -12.24 -15.26 0.00
N PRO A 55 -13.45 -15.64 0.43
CA PRO A 55 -14.62 -14.75 0.44
C PRO A 55 -14.49 -13.59 1.44
N GLU A 56 -13.57 -13.67 2.40
CA GLU A 56 -13.27 -12.61 3.36
C GLU A 56 -12.37 -11.52 2.78
N TRP A 57 -11.51 -11.85 1.81
CA TRP A 57 -10.56 -10.90 1.22
C TRP A 57 -11.22 -9.64 0.62
N PRO A 58 -12.34 -9.72 -0.14
CA PRO A 58 -13.03 -8.55 -0.68
C PRO A 58 -13.48 -7.54 0.38
N GLN A 59 -13.73 -7.99 1.62
CA GLN A 59 -14.16 -7.11 2.72
C GLN A 59 -13.03 -6.22 3.25
N THR A 60 -11.77 -6.57 2.93
CA THR A 60 -10.59 -5.79 3.33
C THR A 60 -10.27 -4.66 2.36
N ILE A 61 -10.88 -4.65 1.17
CA ILE A 61 -10.61 -3.66 0.14
C ILE A 61 -11.27 -2.33 0.53
N PRO A 62 -10.56 -1.19 0.41
CA PRO A 62 -11.17 0.12 0.62
C PRO A 62 -12.33 0.34 -0.35
N THR A 63 -13.52 0.61 0.19
CA THR A 63 -14.69 0.98 -0.60
C THR A 63 -14.74 2.48 -0.81
N LEU A 64 -15.19 2.90 -2.00
CA LEU A 64 -15.50 4.30 -2.24
C LEU A 64 -16.79 4.69 -1.49
N PRO A 65 -16.94 5.98 -1.10
CA PRO A 65 -18.21 6.52 -0.61
C PRO A 65 -19.33 6.38 -1.65
N SER A 66 -20.58 6.55 -1.22
CA SER A 66 -21.71 6.39 -2.12
C SER A 66 -21.69 7.47 -3.22
N LEU A 67 -22.31 7.18 -4.37
CA LEU A 67 -22.37 8.13 -5.48
C LEU A 67 -23.05 9.44 -5.08
N GLU A 68 -24.05 9.36 -4.19
CA GLU A 68 -24.74 10.52 -3.65
C GLU A 68 -23.83 11.36 -2.75
N GLU A 69 -23.09 10.72 -1.84
CA GLU A 69 -22.08 11.39 -0.98
C GLU A 69 -20.98 12.07 -1.80
N MET A 70 -20.52 11.43 -2.86
CA MET A 70 -19.52 12.01 -3.77
C MET A 70 -20.08 13.25 -4.48
N ARG A 71 -21.36 13.22 -4.90
CA ARG A 71 -22.00 14.35 -5.56
C ARG A 71 -22.20 15.53 -4.61
N THR A 72 -22.67 15.28 -3.39
CA THR A 72 -22.83 16.35 -2.39
C THR A 72 -21.50 16.97 -2.00
N GLY A 73 -20.46 16.16 -1.79
CA GLY A 73 -19.12 16.67 -1.47
C GLY A 73 -18.50 17.52 -2.60
N SER A 74 -18.79 17.20 -3.86
CA SER A 74 -18.39 18.05 -5.00
C SER A 74 -19.12 19.40 -5.01
N GLN A 75 -20.41 19.43 -4.65
CA GLN A 75 -21.19 20.67 -4.62
C GLN A 75 -20.74 21.59 -3.48
N GLU A 76 -20.47 21.03 -2.30
CA GLU A 76 -19.97 21.79 -1.15
C GLU A 76 -18.58 22.41 -1.39
N GLN A 77 -17.71 21.72 -2.15
CA GLN A 77 -16.39 22.25 -2.55
C GLN A 77 -16.43 23.35 -3.61
N GLU A 78 -17.49 23.42 -4.41
CA GLU A 78 -17.67 24.48 -5.43
C GLU A 78 -18.30 25.75 -4.84
N GLU A 79 -18.95 25.64 -3.68
CA GLU A 79 -19.62 26.75 -2.97
C GLU A 79 -18.72 27.48 -1.94
N GLU A 80 -17.56 26.91 -1.59
CA GLU A 80 -16.52 27.51 -0.72
C GLU A 80 -15.46 28.29 -1.53
#